data_AF-A0AA38GTQ3-F1
#
_entry.id   AF-A0AA38GTQ3-F1
#
_cell.length_a   1.000
_cell.length_b   1.000
_cell.length_c   1.000
_cell.angle_alpha   90.00
_cell.angle_beta   90.00
_cell.angle_gamma   90.00
#
_symmetry.space_group_name_H-M   'P 1'
#
loop_
_entity.id
_entity.type
_entity.pdbx_description
1 polymer ?
#
loop_
_entity_poly.entity_id
_entity_poly.type
_entity_poly.pdbx_seq_one_letter_code
_entity_poly.pdbx_strand_id
1 'polypeptide(L)'
;GKLNILLEAIDGAMLVHGINNAFRTTIAHLARQQAQREEELARCQRHIQALQEEIDELKHENQLHIKQEMAIKDEFRNMERERKREGVDMTYLKNVILKLLETGEVEALLPVVGTLLQFSPEEIRKCQEISNSAPDVPLSGAAAVVDAATSAPRSLFSRFTFS
;
A
#
# COMPACT_ATOMS: atom_id res chain seq x y z
N GLY A 1 -2.66 -75.80 62.89
CA GLY A 1 -2.49 -74.46 63.48
C GLY A 1 -1.46 -73.65 62.72
N LYS A 2 -0.18 -73.72 63.13
CA LYS A 2 0.89 -72.84 62.61
C LYS A 2 1.20 -72.95 61.11
N LEU A 3 1.16 -74.16 60.53
CA LEU A 3 1.39 -74.36 59.08
C LEU A 3 0.31 -73.72 58.21
N ASN A 4 -0.95 -73.73 58.65
CA ASN A 4 -2.06 -73.15 57.89
C ASN A 4 -2.00 -71.62 57.87
N ILE A 5 -1.59 -71.01 58.99
CA ILE A 5 -1.40 -69.56 59.12
C ILE A 5 -0.23 -69.09 58.25
N LEU A 6 0.85 -69.88 58.17
CA LEU A 6 1.98 -69.58 57.28
C LEU A 6 1.60 -69.68 55.80
N LEU A 7 0.75 -70.65 55.43
CA LEU A 7 0.28 -70.81 54.06
C LEU A 7 -0.61 -69.64 53.63
N GLU A 8 -1.57 -69.22 54.47
CA GLU A 8 -2.39 -68.03 54.20
C GLU A 8 -1.56 -66.74 54.12
N ALA A 9 -0.52 -66.59 54.94
CA ALA A 9 0.37 -65.44 54.89
C ALA A 9 1.21 -65.40 53.59
N ILE A 10 1.65 -66.57 53.10
CA ILE A 10 2.38 -66.69 51.83
C ILE A 10 1.46 -66.39 50.65
N ASP A 11 0.23 -66.91 50.66
CA ASP A 11 -0.77 -66.63 49.60
C ASP A 11 -1.15 -65.15 49.57
N GLY A 12 -1.36 -64.54 50.75
CA GLY A 12 -1.60 -63.09 50.87
C GLY A 12 -0.43 -62.25 50.33
N ALA A 13 0.81 -62.63 50.64
CA ALA A 13 2.01 -61.94 50.14
C ALA A 13 2.17 -62.08 48.61
N MET A 14 1.89 -63.26 48.05
CA MET A 14 1.89 -63.47 46.60
C MET A 14 0.81 -62.65 45.89
N LEU A 15 -0.39 -62.54 46.47
CA LEU A 15 -1.47 -61.73 45.91
C LEU A 15 -1.11 -60.25 45.88
N VAL A 16 -0.56 -59.72 46.98
CA VAL A 16 -0.10 -58.32 47.08
C VAL A 16 1.03 -58.05 46.09
N HIS A 17 1.99 -58.96 45.96
CA HIS A 17 3.07 -58.83 44.97
C HIS A 17 2.53 -58.84 43.53
N GLY A 18 1.56 -59.71 43.23
CA GLY A 18 0.90 -59.75 41.92
C GLY A 18 0.16 -58.45 41.58
N ILE A 19 -0.60 -57.91 42.53
CA ILE A 19 -1.29 -56.62 42.37
C ILE A 19 -0.30 -55.48 42.20
N ASN A 20 0.78 -55.45 42.99
CA ASN A 20 1.82 -54.44 42.89
C ASN A 20 2.51 -54.48 41.51
N ASN A 21 2.83 -55.68 41.02
CA ASN A 21 3.44 -55.83 39.70
C ASN A 21 2.49 -55.37 38.58
N ALA A 22 1.21 -55.77 38.62
CA ALA A 22 0.21 -55.32 37.66
C ALA A 22 -0.02 -53.79 37.69
N PHE A 23 0.04 -53.18 38.89
CA PHE A 23 -0.04 -51.73 39.03
C PHE A 23 1.18 -51.02 38.43
N ARG A 24 2.39 -51.54 38.66
CA ARG A 24 3.63 -51.00 38.09
C ARG A 24 3.66 -51.08 36.57
N THR A 25 3.19 -52.18 35.98
CA THR A 25 3.11 -52.30 34.52
C THR A 25 2.10 -51.32 33.93
N THR A 26 0.97 -51.11 34.59
CA THR A 26 -0.05 -50.14 34.17
C THR A 26 0.48 -48.71 34.21
N ILE A 27 1.14 -48.31 35.32
CA ILE A 27 1.79 -46.99 35.42
C ILE A 27 2.85 -46.81 34.33
N ALA A 28 3.71 -47.81 34.11
CA ALA A 28 4.75 -47.72 33.10
C ALA A 28 4.16 -47.57 31.69
N HIS A 29 3.05 -48.25 31.39
CA HIS A 29 2.34 -48.11 30.12
C HIS A 29 1.75 -46.71 29.96
N LEU A 30 1.04 -46.19 30.97
CA LEU A 30 0.44 -44.86 30.92
C LEU A 30 1.51 -43.76 30.81
N ALA A 31 2.62 -43.88 31.54
CA ALA A 31 3.74 -42.94 31.45
C ALA A 31 4.36 -42.92 30.05
N ARG A 32 4.50 -44.09 29.40
CA ARG A 32 4.97 -44.16 28.00
C ARG A 32 4.00 -43.51 27.04
N GLN A 33 2.70 -43.77 27.18
CA GLN A 33 1.69 -43.12 26.34
C GLN A 33 1.67 -41.60 26.52
N GLN A 34 1.84 -41.12 27.75
CA GLN A 34 1.91 -39.69 28.02
C GLN A 34 3.16 -39.06 27.38
N ALA A 35 4.32 -39.69 27.54
CA ALA A 35 5.57 -39.21 26.92
C ALA A 35 5.47 -39.14 25.39
N GLN A 36 4.85 -40.13 24.74
CA GLN A 36 4.64 -40.12 23.29
C GLN A 36 3.73 -38.96 22.84
N ARG A 37 2.62 -38.73 23.53
CA ARG A 37 1.74 -37.59 23.21
C ARG A 37 2.44 -36.26 23.42
N GLU A 38 3.21 -36.11 24.49
CA GLU A 38 3.98 -34.89 24.76
C GLU A 38 5.04 -34.65 23.68
N GLU A 39 5.69 -35.71 23.18
CA GLU A 39 6.64 -35.59 22.06
C GLU A 39 5.95 -35.16 20.75
N GLU A 40 4.81 -35.76 20.42
CA GLU A 40 4.01 -35.38 19.25
C GLU A 40 3.52 -33.94 19.34
N LEU A 41 3.00 -33.53 20.50
CA LEU A 41 2.59 -32.15 20.75
C LEU A 41 3.76 -31.18 20.60
N ALA A 42 4.92 -31.49 21.18
CA ALA A 42 6.12 -30.67 21.06
C ALA A 42 6.64 -30.61 19.61
N ARG A 43 6.47 -31.67 18.82
CA ARG A 43 6.80 -31.67 17.39
C ARG A 43 5.85 -30.77 16.60
N CYS A 44 4.54 -30.91 16.82
CA CYS A 44 3.54 -30.07 16.16
C CYS A 44 3.71 -28.60 16.52
N GLN A 45 3.98 -28.27 17.79
CA GLN A 45 4.23 -26.90 18.24
C GLN A 45 5.43 -26.26 17.53
N ARG A 46 6.55 -26.99 17.44
CA ARG A 46 7.73 -26.52 16.69
C ARG A 46 7.43 -26.29 15.21
N HIS A 47 6.65 -27.17 14.60
CA HIS A 47 6.28 -27.02 13.20
C HIS A 47 5.36 -25.81 12.97
N ILE A 48 4.37 -25.61 13.85
CA ILE A 48 3.51 -24.42 13.81
C ILE A 48 4.34 -23.15 13.95
N GLN A 49 5.30 -23.12 14.88
CA GLN A 49 6.16 -21.97 15.06
C GLN A 49 7.01 -21.68 13.81
N ALA A 50 7.63 -22.70 13.21
CA ALA A 50 8.41 -22.54 11.99
C ALA A 50 7.55 -21.99 10.83
N LEU A 51 6.33 -22.50 10.67
CA LEU A 51 5.40 -22.00 9.66
C LEU A 51 4.96 -20.56 9.93
N GLN A 52 4.79 -20.18 11.20
CA GLN A 52 4.46 -18.80 11.57
C GLN A 52 5.59 -17.83 11.20
N GLU A 53 6.84 -18.21 11.51
CA GLU A 53 8.03 -17.45 11.12
C GLU A 53 8.12 -17.29 9.60
N GLU A 54 7.94 -18.37 8.84
CA GLU A 54 7.93 -18.35 7.37
C GLU A 54 6.83 -17.43 6.80
N ILE A 55 5.62 -17.50 7.36
CA ILE A 55 4.50 -16.65 6.93
C ILE A 55 4.83 -15.17 7.18
N ASP A 56 5.44 -14.84 8.30
CA ASP A 56 5.75 -13.46 8.64
C ASP A 56 6.91 -12.91 7.78
N GLU A 57 7.90 -13.74 7.46
CA GLU A 57 8.94 -13.41 6.47
C GLU A 57 8.33 -13.14 5.09
N LEU A 58 7.47 -14.04 4.60
CA LEU A 58 6.80 -13.88 3.30
C LEU A 58 5.91 -12.63 3.25
N LYS A 59 5.21 -12.29 4.34
CA LYS A 59 4.44 -11.05 4.41
C LYS A 59 5.33 -9.83 4.30
N HIS A 60 6.47 -9.82 4.99
CA HIS A 60 7.40 -8.71 4.93
C HIS A 60 7.98 -8.54 3.52
N GLU A 61 8.37 -9.65 2.89
CA GLU A 61 8.87 -9.67 1.51
C GLU A 61 7.81 -9.16 0.53
N ASN A 62 6.57 -9.64 0.65
CA ASN A 62 5.46 -9.21 -0.19
C ASN A 62 5.18 -7.71 -0.07
N GLN A 63 5.22 -7.16 1.15
CA GLN A 63 5.08 -5.72 1.37
C GLN A 63 6.20 -4.92 0.70
N LEU A 64 7.43 -5.43 0.71
CA LEU A 64 8.56 -4.79 0.04
C LEU A 64 8.38 -4.82 -1.48
N HIS A 65 7.98 -5.96 -2.04
CA HIS A 65 7.68 -6.12 -3.47
C HIS A 65 6.60 -5.16 -3.94
N ILE A 66 5.50 -5.01 -3.19
CA ILE A 66 4.43 -4.05 -3.53
C ILE A 66 4.98 -2.61 -3.59
N LYS A 67 5.84 -2.23 -2.64
CA LYS A 67 6.45 -0.89 -2.63
C LYS A 67 7.35 -0.66 -3.84
N GLN A 68 8.14 -1.66 -4.21
CA GLN A 68 9.00 -1.61 -5.40
C GLN A 68 8.17 -1.54 -6.69
N GLU A 69 7.12 -2.34 -6.78
CA GLU A 69 6.20 -2.33 -7.93
C GLU A 69 5.53 -0.97 -8.09
N MET A 70 5.08 -0.36 -6.99
CA MET A 70 4.53 1.00 -7.00
C MET A 70 5.55 2.03 -7.51
N ALA A 71 6.78 1.99 -7.00
CA ALA A 71 7.83 2.91 -7.42
C ALA A 71 8.13 2.79 -8.92
N ILE A 72 8.28 1.55 -9.43
CA ILE A 72 8.53 1.29 -10.84
C ILE A 72 7.33 1.75 -11.70
N LYS A 73 6.09 1.51 -11.27
CA LYS A 73 4.90 1.98 -11.99
C LYS A 73 4.87 3.51 -12.07
N ASP A 74 5.26 4.21 -11.00
CA ASP A 74 5.31 5.66 -11.00
C ASP A 74 6.42 6.20 -11.90
N GLU A 75 7.61 5.62 -11.85
CA GLU A 75 8.72 5.94 -12.76
C GLU A 75 8.35 5.67 -14.22
N PHE A 76 7.71 4.53 -14.50
CA PHE A 76 7.23 4.20 -15.83
C PHE A 76 6.23 5.23 -16.35
N ARG A 77 5.26 5.63 -15.51
CA ARG A 77 4.30 6.69 -15.86
C ARG A 77 4.97 8.04 -16.06
N ASN A 78 6.08 8.31 -15.37
CA ASN A 78 6.82 9.56 -15.54
C ASN A 78 7.60 9.56 -16.86
N MET A 79 8.33 8.48 -17.13
CA MET A 79 9.04 8.26 -18.39
C MET A 79 8.09 8.27 -19.60
N GLU A 80 6.89 7.69 -19.47
CA GLU A 80 5.89 7.71 -20.54
C GLU A 80 5.42 9.14 -20.85
N ARG A 81 5.22 9.97 -19.81
CA ARG A 81 4.87 11.38 -19.97
C ARG A 81 6.01 12.19 -20.58
N GLU A 82 7.24 11.97 -20.14
CA GLU A 82 8.44 12.61 -20.71
C GLU A 82 8.62 12.28 -22.19
N ARG A 83 8.56 11.00 -22.55
CA ARG A 83 8.65 10.57 -23.95
C ARG A 83 7.54 11.17 -24.82
N LYS A 84 6.31 11.27 -24.29
CA LYS A 84 5.20 11.92 -25.00
C LYS A 84 5.45 13.42 -25.21
N ARG A 85 6.13 14.10 -24.27
CA ARG A 85 6.52 15.52 -24.40
C ARG A 85 7.66 15.73 -25.40
N GLU A 86 8.62 14.81 -25.50
CA GLU A 86 9.71 14.89 -26.48
C GLU A 86 9.19 14.89 -27.93
N GLY A 87 8.08 14.21 -28.21
CA GLY A 87 7.44 14.17 -29.52
C GLY A 87 6.52 15.36 -29.85
N VAL A 88 6.39 16.34 -28.96
CA VAL A 88 5.51 17.49 -29.17
C VAL A 88 6.16 18.50 -30.11
N ASP A 89 5.44 18.90 -31.16
CA ASP A 89 5.85 20.02 -31.99
C ASP A 89 5.74 21.35 -31.21
N MET A 90 6.90 21.91 -30.86
CA MET A 90 7.00 23.19 -30.16
C MET A 90 6.42 24.36 -30.97
N THR A 91 6.36 24.25 -32.30
CA THR A 91 5.72 25.27 -33.15
C THR A 91 4.21 25.26 -32.95
N TYR A 92 3.61 24.08 -32.89
CA TYR A 92 2.19 23.93 -32.60
C TYR A 92 1.86 24.41 -31.18
N LEU A 93 2.64 23.97 -30.19
CA LEU A 93 2.46 24.41 -28.80
C LEU A 93 2.55 25.93 -28.67
N LYS A 94 3.56 26.56 -29.30
CA LYS A 94 3.69 28.02 -29.36
C LYS A 94 2.42 28.68 -29.89
N ASN A 95 1.85 28.16 -30.98
CA ASN A 95 0.65 28.75 -31.59
C ASN A 95 -0.58 28.59 -30.68
N VAL A 96 -0.72 27.46 -29.98
CA VAL A 96 -1.80 27.24 -29.01
C VAL A 96 -1.67 28.21 -27.84
N ILE A 97 -0.46 28.39 -27.29
CA ILE A 97 -0.21 29.36 -26.22
C ILE A 97 -0.47 30.78 -26.70
N LEU A 98 -0.02 31.14 -27.90
CA LEU A 98 -0.26 32.46 -28.48
C LEU A 98 -1.76 32.76 -28.62
N LYS A 99 -2.55 31.81 -29.15
CA LYS A 99 -4.01 31.91 -29.20
C LYS A 99 -4.63 32.05 -27.82
N LEU A 100 -4.17 31.27 -26.84
CA LEU A 100 -4.65 31.35 -25.47
C LEU A 100 -4.41 32.75 -24.86
N LEU A 101 -3.28 33.37 -25.16
CA LEU A 101 -2.96 34.73 -24.68
C LEU A 101 -3.74 35.82 -25.45
N GLU A 102 -4.03 35.62 -26.73
CA GLU A 102 -4.77 36.57 -27.58
C GLU A 102 -6.28 36.54 -27.33
N THR A 103 -6.90 35.36 -27.29
CA THR A 103 -8.35 35.20 -27.19
C THR A 103 -8.83 34.97 -25.76
N GLY A 104 -7.98 34.45 -24.88
CA GLY A 104 -8.36 34.10 -23.51
C GLY A 104 -9.29 32.89 -23.41
N GLU A 105 -9.43 32.08 -24.47
CA GLU A 105 -10.31 30.90 -24.52
C GLU A 105 -9.73 29.70 -23.74
N VAL A 106 -9.64 29.83 -22.42
CA VAL A 106 -9.07 28.81 -21.53
C VAL A 106 -9.83 27.50 -21.64
N GLU A 107 -11.17 27.52 -21.67
CA GLU A 107 -11.98 26.28 -21.70
C GLU A 107 -11.70 25.40 -22.94
N ALA A 108 -11.45 26.02 -24.09
CA ALA A 108 -11.20 25.30 -25.34
C ALA A 108 -9.73 24.90 -25.51
N LEU A 109 -8.79 25.75 -25.08
CA LEU A 109 -7.36 25.55 -25.34
C LEU A 109 -6.63 24.85 -24.18
N LEU A 110 -7.11 24.92 -22.95
CA LEU A 110 -6.53 24.21 -21.80
C LEU A 110 -6.51 22.68 -21.98
N PRO A 111 -7.55 22.01 -22.51
CA PRO A 111 -7.49 20.58 -22.80
C PRO A 111 -6.41 20.23 -23.83
N VAL A 112 -6.21 21.09 -24.83
CA VAL A 112 -5.17 20.89 -25.86
C VAL A 112 -3.78 21.01 -25.24
N VAL A 113 -3.53 22.06 -24.45
CA VAL A 113 -2.28 22.23 -23.71
C VAL A 113 -2.04 21.07 -22.75
N GLY A 114 -3.07 20.65 -22.00
CA GLY A 114 -2.99 19.51 -21.09
C GLY A 114 -2.65 18.20 -21.80
N THR A 115 -3.15 18.00 -23.03
CA THR A 115 -2.82 16.83 -23.84
C THR A 115 -1.38 16.87 -24.35
N LEU A 116 -0.93 18.02 -24.86
CA LEU A 116 0.44 18.19 -25.37
C LEU A 116 1.46 18.04 -24.23
N LEU A 117 1.24 18.71 -23.11
CA LEU A 117 2.14 18.72 -21.97
C LEU A 117 1.90 17.57 -20.97
N GLN A 118 0.98 16.64 -21.29
CA GLN A 118 0.67 15.48 -20.46
C GLN A 118 0.36 15.86 -19.01
N PHE A 119 -0.56 16.82 -18.84
CA PHE A 119 -0.99 17.24 -17.51
C PHE A 119 -1.69 16.10 -16.77
N SER A 120 -1.46 16.03 -15.47
CA SER A 120 -2.22 15.16 -14.59
C SER A 120 -3.64 15.70 -14.42
N PRO A 121 -4.62 14.85 -14.04
CA PRO A 121 -5.98 15.29 -13.72
C PRO A 121 -6.01 16.40 -12.66
N GLU A 122 -5.08 16.36 -11.70
CA GLU A 122 -4.93 17.36 -10.64
C GLU A 122 -4.45 18.71 -11.20
N GLU A 123 -3.52 18.71 -12.15
CA GLU A 123 -3.02 19.92 -12.80
C GLU A 123 -4.12 20.59 -13.64
N ILE A 124 -4.92 19.80 -14.37
CA ILE A 124 -6.06 20.31 -15.15
C ILE A 124 -7.10 20.95 -14.22
N ARG A 125 -7.43 20.30 -13.10
CA ARG A 125 -8.38 20.84 -12.10
C ARG A 125 -7.91 22.18 -11.54
N LYS A 126 -6.64 22.29 -11.15
CA LYS A 126 -6.07 23.56 -10.65
C LYS A 126 -6.23 24.69 -11.68
N CYS A 127 -5.94 24.42 -12.94
CA CYS A 127 -6.10 25.41 -14.00
C CYS A 127 -7.56 25.83 -14.21
N GLN A 128 -8.51 24.88 -14.14
CA GLN A 128 -9.95 25.15 -14.21
C GLN A 128 -10.44 25.96 -13.00
N GLU A 129 -10.00 25.61 -11.79
CA GLU A 129 -10.35 26.34 -10.57
C GLU A 129 -9.86 27.79 -10.61
N ILE A 130 -8.64 28.03 -11.10
CA ILE A 130 -8.10 29.39 -11.28
C ILE A 130 -8.89 30.17 -12.33
N SER A 131 -9.31 29.50 -13.41
CA SER A 131 -10.14 30.10 -14.46
C SER A 131 -11.53 30.48 -13.94
N ASN A 132 -12.15 29.60 -13.16
CA ASN A 132 -13.51 29.80 -12.62
C ASN A 132 -13.56 30.74 -11.41
N SER A 133 -12.46 30.84 -10.65
CA SER A 133 -12.33 31.74 -9.50
C SER A 133 -11.84 33.14 -9.88
N ALA A 134 -11.41 33.36 -11.12
CA ALA A 134 -11.29 34.69 -11.67
C ALA A 134 -12.71 35.24 -11.88
N PRO A 135 -13.17 36.24 -11.11
CA PRO A 135 -14.47 36.80 -11.36
C PRO A 135 -14.44 37.50 -12.72
N ASP A 136 -15.48 37.27 -13.52
CA ASP A 136 -15.96 38.20 -14.54
C ASP A 136 -16.05 39.59 -13.91
N VAL A 137 -15.00 40.40 -14.07
CA VAL A 137 -15.10 41.84 -13.88
C VAL A 137 -15.38 42.40 -15.26
N PRO A 138 -16.66 42.70 -15.61
CA PRO A 138 -16.89 43.68 -16.66
C PRO A 138 -16.21 44.95 -16.17
N LEU A 139 -15.21 45.44 -16.91
CA LEU A 139 -14.56 46.71 -16.61
C LEU A 139 -15.53 47.87 -16.97
N SER A 140 -16.70 47.90 -16.34
CA SER A 140 -17.64 49.03 -16.33
C SER A 140 -17.24 49.93 -15.17
N GLY A 141 -16.19 50.71 -15.39
CA GLY A 141 -15.64 51.60 -14.37
C GLY A 141 -14.55 52.54 -14.89
N ALA A 142 -14.49 52.79 -16.19
CA ALA A 142 -13.55 53.74 -16.79
C ALA A 142 -14.21 54.60 -17.89
N ALA A 143 -15.51 54.85 -17.78
CA ALA A 143 -16.20 55.86 -18.58
C ALA A 143 -16.11 57.23 -17.89
N ALA A 144 -14.90 57.70 -17.59
CA ALA A 144 -14.63 59.10 -17.28
C ALA A 144 -13.12 59.33 -17.24
N VAL A 145 -12.54 59.57 -18.42
CA VAL A 145 -11.49 60.55 -18.77
C VAL A 145 -10.66 59.99 -19.93
N VAL A 146 -11.09 60.30 -21.16
CA VAL A 146 -10.37 61.18 -22.08
C VAL A 146 -9.04 60.58 -22.59
N ASP A 147 -9.19 59.90 -23.72
CA ASP A 147 -8.46 60.07 -24.98
C ASP A 147 -6.96 59.73 -25.12
N ALA A 148 -6.68 59.21 -26.32
CA ALA A 148 -5.38 59.05 -26.98
C ALA A 148 -4.37 58.04 -26.40
N ALA A 149 -4.38 56.85 -27.02
CA ALA A 149 -3.23 56.14 -27.61
C ALA A 149 -3.18 54.65 -27.26
N THR A 150 -3.42 53.83 -28.28
CA THR A 150 -2.92 52.45 -28.42
C THR A 150 -3.29 51.45 -27.31
N SER A 151 -4.35 50.69 -27.59
CA SER A 151 -4.54 49.28 -27.24
C SER A 151 -3.25 48.58 -26.78
N ALA A 152 -2.99 48.59 -25.47
CA ALA A 152 -1.97 47.76 -24.85
C ALA A 152 -2.60 46.41 -24.48
N PRO A 153 -2.01 45.27 -24.90
CA PRO A 153 -2.54 43.96 -24.58
C PRO A 153 -2.47 43.75 -23.06
N ARG A 154 -3.60 43.32 -22.47
CA ARG A 154 -3.77 43.09 -21.04
C ARG A 154 -2.77 42.01 -20.61
N SER A 155 -1.68 42.42 -19.95
CA SER A 155 -0.58 41.53 -19.62
C SER A 155 -0.95 40.58 -18.48
N LEU A 156 -1.27 39.33 -18.85
CA LEU A 156 -1.29 38.15 -17.96
C LEU A 156 0.01 37.99 -17.15
N PHE A 157 1.10 38.61 -17.60
CA PHE A 157 2.40 38.57 -16.96
C PHE A 157 2.52 39.36 -15.66
N SER A 158 1.54 40.18 -15.30
CA SER A 158 1.52 40.93 -14.02
C SER A 158 1.46 40.03 -12.78
N ARG A 159 1.14 38.74 -12.94
CA ARG A 159 1.16 37.73 -11.86
C ARG A 159 2.48 36.96 -11.73
N PHE A 160 3.39 37.04 -12.70
CA PHE A 160 4.67 36.34 -12.62
C PHE A 160 5.74 37.25 -12.01
N THR A 161 6.00 37.08 -10.71
CA THR A 161 7.21 37.61 -10.07
C THR A 161 8.31 36.55 -10.19
N PHE A 162 9.30 36.74 -11.06
CA PHE A 162 10.48 35.88 -11.08
C PHE A 162 11.44 36.34 -9.97
N SER A 163 11.72 35.43 -9.03
CA SER A 163 12.80 35.57 -8.04
C SER A 163 13.95 34.64 -8.38
#